data_AF-A0A497G6Q7-F1
#
_entry.id   AF-A0A497G6Q7-F1
#
_cell.length_a   1.000
_cell.length_b   1.000
_cell.length_c   1.000
_cell.angle_alpha   90.00
_cell.angle_beta   90.00
_cell.angle_gamma   90.00
#
_symmetry.space_group_name_H-M   'P 1'
#
loop_
_entity.id
_entity.type
_entity.pdbx_description
1 polymer ?
#
loop_
_entity_poly.entity_id
_entity_poly.type
_entity_poly.pdbx_seq_one_letter_code
_entity_poly.pdbx_strand_id
1 'polypeptide(L)' 'MARTRKVPVPKNLDFSYAWMGNKPKVTAYVYTRYGVQLRKHVIIKSGKNTGVLRDGRTVYKYRGKWYLMH' A
#
# COMPACT_ATOMS: atom_id res chain seq x y z
N MET A 1 -15.16 26.83 38.00
CA MET A 1 -13.96 26.29 37.31
C MET A 1 -14.37 25.06 36.52
N ALA A 2 -14.51 25.17 35.19
CA ALA A 2 -14.96 24.09 34.32
C ALA A 2 -13.86 23.02 34.16
N ARG A 3 -14.15 21.77 34.50
CA ARG A 3 -13.25 20.63 34.30
C ARG A 3 -13.16 20.33 32.81
N THR A 4 -12.05 20.69 32.17
CA THR A 4 -11.70 20.29 30.81
C THR A 4 -11.64 18.77 30.74
N ARG A 5 -12.70 18.12 30.23
CA ARG A 5 -12.65 16.71 29.83
C ARG A 5 -11.65 16.63 28.68
N LYS A 6 -10.57 15.85 28.83
CA LYS A 6 -9.66 15.51 27.72
C LYS A 6 -10.49 14.77 26.67
N VAL A 7 -10.97 15.50 25.67
CA VAL A 7 -11.54 14.92 24.46
C VAL A 7 -10.40 14.14 23.80
N PRO A 8 -10.50 12.81 23.65
CA PRO A 8 -9.52 12.10 22.85
C PRO A 8 -9.66 12.65 21.44
N VAL A 9 -8.64 13.38 20.98
CA VAL A 9 -8.53 13.80 19.59
C VAL A 9 -8.72 12.53 18.77
N PRO A 10 -9.76 12.43 17.93
CA PRO A 10 -9.86 11.29 17.04
C PRO A 10 -8.58 11.30 16.24
N LYS A 11 -7.83 10.20 16.34
CA LYS A 11 -6.70 9.93 15.45
C LYS A 11 -7.29 9.89 14.05
N ASN A 12 -7.43 11.03 13.40
CA ASN A 12 -7.56 11.14 11.96
C ASN A 12 -6.22 10.77 11.30
N LEU A 13 -5.57 9.71 11.81
CA LEU A 13 -4.62 8.93 11.06
C LEU A 13 -5.47 8.03 10.16
N ASP A 14 -5.66 8.49 8.94
CA ASP A 14 -5.78 7.61 7.78
C ASP A 14 -6.71 6.38 7.99
N PHE A 15 -8.01 6.61 8.14
CA PHE A 15 -9.00 5.52 8.09
C PHE A 15 -8.89 4.71 6.77
N SER A 16 -8.31 5.28 5.72
CA SER A 16 -7.99 4.61 4.45
C SER A 16 -6.83 3.59 4.58
N TYR A 17 -5.86 3.80 5.48
CA TYR A 17 -4.72 2.89 5.67
C TYR A 17 -4.93 1.84 6.76
N ALA A 18 -5.84 2.06 7.72
CA ALA A 18 -6.19 1.05 8.72
C ALA A 18 -6.69 -0.25 8.06
N TRP A 19 -7.44 -0.15 6.95
CA TRP A 19 -7.90 -1.30 6.16
C TRP A 19 -6.81 -1.94 5.29
N MET A 20 -5.76 -1.19 4.91
CA MET A 20 -4.58 -1.72 4.23
C MET A 20 -3.60 -2.42 5.18
N GLY A 21 -3.69 -2.17 6.48
CA GLY A 21 -2.90 -2.82 7.53
C GLY A 21 -3.04 -4.35 7.53
N ASN A 22 -4.29 -4.83 7.35
CA ASN A 22 -4.67 -6.25 7.37
C ASN A 22 -4.54 -6.96 6.02
N LYS A 23 -4.26 -6.24 4.93
CA LYS A 23 -4.09 -6.89 3.62
C LYS A 23 -2.71 -7.56 3.54
N PRO A 24 -2.61 -8.73 2.88
CA PRO A 24 -1.35 -9.44 2.76
C PRO A 24 -0.32 -8.59 2.00
N LYS A 25 0.86 -8.45 2.58
CA LYS A 25 1.96 -7.64 2.03
C LYS A 25 3.04 -8.56 1.46
N VAL A 26 3.67 -8.15 0.37
CA VAL A 26 4.82 -8.84 -0.20
C VAL A 26 5.90 -7.83 -0.57
N THR A 27 7.14 -8.13 -0.20
CA THR A 27 8.30 -7.34 -0.62
C THR A 27 8.87 -7.94 -1.88
N ALA A 28 8.82 -7.22 -3.00
CA ALA A 28 9.30 -7.72 -4.29
C ALA A 28 9.91 -6.60 -5.13
N TYR A 29 10.71 -6.97 -6.13
CA TYR A 29 11.13 -6.05 -7.19
C TYR A 29 9.94 -5.69 -8.06
N VAL A 30 9.77 -4.40 -8.30
CA VAL A 30 8.75 -3.87 -9.21
C VAL A 30 9.46 -3.44 -10.49
N TYR A 31 8.84 -3.70 -11.62
CA TYR A 31 9.36 -3.35 -12.93
C TYR A 31 8.47 -2.25 -13.54
N THR A 32 9.04 -1.37 -14.34
CA THR A 32 8.25 -0.45 -15.16
C THR A 32 7.55 -1.21 -16.28
N ARG A 33 6.58 -0.59 -16.95
CA ARG A 33 5.94 -1.15 -18.17
C ARG A 33 6.93 -1.53 -19.27
N TYR A 34 8.12 -0.92 -19.27
CA TYR A 34 9.20 -1.15 -20.24
C TYR A 34 10.18 -2.24 -19.80
N GLY A 35 9.92 -2.90 -18.67
CA GLY A 35 10.78 -3.98 -18.15
C GLY A 35 12.00 -3.48 -17.36
N VAL A 36 12.09 -2.20 -17.03
CA VAL A 36 13.17 -1.67 -16.19
C VAL A 36 12.91 -2.07 -14.73
N GLN A 37 13.85 -2.80 -14.13
CA GLN A 37 13.77 -3.19 -12.72
C GLN A 37 13.95 -1.96 -11.81
N LEU A 38 12.99 -1.72 -10.93
CA LEU A 38 13.09 -0.75 -9.86
C LEU A 38 13.61 -1.41 -8.58
N ARG A 39 13.79 -0.61 -7.53
CA ARG A 39 14.10 -1.08 -6.17
C ARG A 39 13.02 -2.01 -5.60
N LYS A 40 13.34 -2.73 -4.53
CA LYS A 40 12.35 -3.52 -3.80
C LYS A 40 11.28 -2.59 -3.21
N HIS A 41 10.02 -2.93 -3.42
CA HIS A 41 8.89 -2.24 -2.82
C HIS A 41 8.04 -3.21 -1.99
N VAL A 42 7.39 -2.67 -0.96
CA VAL A 42 6.31 -3.35 -0.26
C VAL A 42 5.03 -3.16 -1.06
N ILE A 43 4.49 -4.27 -1.53
CA ILE A 43 3.24 -4.33 -2.30
C ILE A 43 2.15 -4.83 -1.38
N ILE A 44 1.11 -4.02 -1.20
CA ILE A 44 -0.10 -4.41 -0.51
C ILE A 44 -0.96 -5.14 -1.54
N LYS A 45 -1.15 -6.45 -1.39
CA LYS A 45 -1.94 -7.23 -2.35
C LYS A 45 -3.41 -6.83 -2.25
N SER A 46 -4.01 -6.55 -3.39
CA SER A 46 -5.46 -6.33 -3.51
C SER A 46 -6.17 -7.52 -4.16
N GLY A 47 -5.42 -8.43 -4.79
CA GLY A 47 -5.91 -9.67 -5.39
C GLY A 47 -4.79 -10.68 -5.65
N LYS A 48 -5.07 -11.74 -6.41
CA LYS A 48 -4.09 -12.80 -6.74
C LYS A 48 -2.90 -12.27 -7.55
N ASN A 49 -3.19 -11.38 -8.50
CA ASN A 49 -2.23 -10.81 -9.44
C ASN A 49 -2.20 -9.27 -9.43
N THR A 50 -2.79 -8.62 -8.44
CA THR A 50 -2.85 -7.16 -8.37
C THR A 50 -2.50 -6.68 -6.96
N GLY A 51 -1.91 -5.50 -6.89
CA GLY A 51 -1.51 -4.87 -5.65
C GLY A 51 -1.31 -3.39 -5.81
N VAL A 52 -1.01 -2.74 -4.69
CA VAL A 52 -0.79 -1.30 -4.62
C VAL A 52 0.48 -1.05 -3.81
N LEU A 53 1.30 -0.12 -4.26
CA LEU A 53 2.47 0.36 -3.54
C LEU A 53 2.05 1.30 -2.41
N ARG A 54 2.94 1.53 -1.45
CA ARG A 54 2.69 2.48 -0.36
C ARG A 54 2.39 3.91 -0.84
N ASP A 55 2.91 4.27 -2.01
CA ASP A 55 2.70 5.57 -2.66
C ASP A 55 1.42 5.66 -3.49
N GLY A 56 0.57 4.62 -3.48
CA GLY A 56 -0.72 4.59 -4.17
C GLY A 56 -0.65 4.04 -5.61
N ARG A 57 0.52 3.78 -6.17
CA ARG A 57 0.64 3.24 -7.53
C ARG A 57 0.19 1.79 -7.60
N THR A 58 -0.61 1.45 -8.60
CA THR A 58 -1.07 0.09 -8.86
C THR A 58 0.02 -0.74 -9.53
N VAL A 59 0.07 -2.02 -9.15
CA VAL A 59 0.97 -3.00 -9.74
C VAL A 59 0.21 -4.27 -10.10
N TYR A 60 0.66 -4.94 -11.16
CA TYR A 60 0.14 -6.23 -11.58
C TYR A 60 1.26 -7.27 -11.64
N LYS A 61 0.91 -8.53 -11.35
CA LYS A 61 1.83 -9.65 -11.35
C LYS A 61 1.73 -10.38 -12.69
N TYR A 62 2.84 -10.47 -13.41
CA TYR A 62 2.97 -11.17 -14.68
C TYR A 62 4.24 -12.03 -14.70
N ARG A 63 4.10 -13.31 -15.06
CA ARG A 63 5.20 -14.31 -15.05
C ARG A 63 6.06 -14.29 -13.76
N GLY A 64 5.41 -14.14 -12.60
CA GLY A 64 6.08 -14.09 -11.30
C GLY A 64 6.68 -12.74 -10.89
N LYS A 65 6.76 -11.77 -11.81
CA LYS A 65 7.30 -10.43 -11.58
C LYS A 65 6.18 -9.42 -11.39
N TRP A 66 6.44 -8.35 -10.64
CA TRP A 66 5.48 -7.26 -10.41
C TRP A 66 5.80 -6.08 -11.32
N TYR A 67 4.81 -5.54 -12.00
CA TYR A 67 4.95 -4.44 -12.93
C TYR A 67 4.06 -3.28 -12.50
N LEU A 68 4.53 -2.05 -12.66
CA LEU A 68 3.68 -0.86 -12.55
C LEU A 68 2.57 -0.93 -13.60
N MET A 69 1.35 -0.79 -13.12
CA MET A 69 0.22 -0.39 -13.96
C MET A 69 0.41 1.10 -14.26
N HIS A 70 0.07 1.51 -15.49
CA HIS A 70 0.30 2.85 -16.04
C HIS A 70 -0.07 3.99 -15.08
#